data_AF-A0A6N3A2Y7-F1
#
_entry.id   AF-A0A6N3A2Y7-F1
#
_cell.length_a   1.000
_cell.length_b   1.000
_cell.length_c   1.000
_cell.angle_alpha   90.00
_cell.angle_beta   90.00
_cell.angle_gamma   90.00
#
_symmetry.space_group_name_H-M   'P 1'
#
loop_
_entity.id
_entity.type
_entity.pdbx_description
1 polymer ?
#
loop_
_entity_poly.entity_id
_entity_poly.type
_entity_poly.pdbx_seq_one_letter_code
_entity_poly.pdbx_strand_id
1 'polypeptide(L)' 'MPDALENLTMKEFYLLLDGHYARKKEEDYKQAYFTYWMLAPNLGRESKITVEDIFNPLHQDMAKDKEREKEELLRTFNL' A
#
# COMPACT_ATOMS: atom_id res chain seq x y z
N MET A 1 0.35 2.38 22.63
CA MET A 1 -0.77 2.09 21.71
C MET A 1 -1.10 0.57 21.64
N PRO A 2 -1.41 -0.13 22.75
CA PRO A 2 -2.12 -1.42 22.67
C PRO A 2 -3.63 -1.28 22.98
N ASP A 3 -3.99 -0.53 24.02
CA ASP A 3 -5.34 -0.49 24.61
C ASP A 3 -6.43 0.06 23.66
N ALA A 4 -6.04 0.87 22.67
CA ALA A 4 -6.95 1.44 21.68
C ALA A 4 -7.46 0.41 20.66
N LEU A 5 -6.78 -0.73 20.53
CA LEU A 5 -7.17 -1.81 19.61
C LEU A 5 -8.06 -2.85 20.28
N GLU A 6 -7.94 -3.05 21.59
CA GLU A 6 -8.65 -4.10 22.34
C GLU A 6 -10.17 -3.93 22.37
N ASN A 7 -10.66 -2.68 22.21
CA ASN A 7 -12.08 -2.35 22.25
C ASN A 7 -12.72 -2.15 20.86
N LEU A 8 -11.97 -2.35 19.78
CA LEU A 8 -12.51 -2.19 18.44
C LEU A 8 -13.33 -3.41 18.03
N THR A 9 -14.47 -3.17 17.41
CA THR A 9 -15.13 -4.21 16.64
C THR A 9 -14.23 -4.59 15.45
N MET A 10 -14.35 -5.85 14.99
CA MET A 10 -13.59 -6.34 13.84
C MET A 10 -13.73 -5.41 12.61
N LYS A 11 -14.91 -4.83 12.40
CA LYS A 11 -15.17 -3.88 11.31
C LYS A 11 -14.37 -2.58 11.45
N GLU A 12 -14.29 -2.02 12.65
CA GLU A 12 -13.55 -0.79 12.91
C GLU A 12 -12.04 -1.02 12.79
N PHE A 13 -11.55 -2.19 13.20
CA PHE A 13 -10.16 -2.59 13.00
C PHE A 13 -9.79 -2.60 11.51
N TYR A 14 -10.60 -3.24 10.66
CA TYR A 14 -10.33 -3.27 9.21
C TYR A 14 -10.37 -1.87 8.59
N LEU A 15 -11.29 -0.99 9.01
CA LEU A 15 -11.33 0.39 8.54
C LEU A 15 -10.05 1.17 8.90
N LEU A 16 -9.52 0.99 10.11
CA LEU A 16 -8.25 1.59 10.51
C LEU A 16 -7.08 1.05 9.70
N LEU A 17 -7.07 -0.26 9.44
CA LEU A 17 -6.05 -0.92 8.65
C LEU A 17 -6.06 -0.43 7.19
N ASP A 18 -7.22 -0.34 6.57
CA ASP A 18 -7.38 0.22 5.22
C ASP A 18 -6.92 1.68 5.16
N GLY A 19 -7.31 2.49 6.15
CA GLY A 19 -6.87 3.88 6.25
C GLY A 19 -5.36 4.02 6.49
N HIS A 20 -4.74 3.07 7.18
CA HIS A 20 -3.28 3.02 7.35
C HIS A 20 -2.59 2.67 6.02
N TYR A 21 -3.04 1.64 5.31
CA TYR A 21 -2.49 1.27 4.00
C TYR A 21 -2.65 2.38 2.96
N ALA A 22 -3.78 3.10 2.98
CA ALA A 22 -4.00 4.25 2.10
C ALA A 22 -2.99 5.38 2.37
N ARG A 23 -2.75 5.72 3.64
CA ARG A 23 -1.75 6.74 4.03
C ARG A 23 -0.34 6.31 3.63
N LYS A 24 0.01 5.05 3.90
CA LYS A 24 1.31 4.51 3.50
C LYS A 24 1.53 4.57 1.98
N LYS A 25 0.50 4.22 1.20
CA LYS A 25 0.54 4.33 -0.27
C LYS A 25 0.74 5.78 -0.75
N GLU A 26 0.15 6.76 -0.07
CA GLU A 26 0.36 8.18 -0.38
C GLU A 26 1.80 8.61 -0.08
N GLU A 27 2.37 8.15 1.05
CA GLU A 27 3.77 8.38 1.42
C GLU A 27 4.74 7.74 0.42
N ASP A 28 4.49 6.49 0.03
CA ASP A 28 5.28 5.76 -0.97
C ASP A 28 5.29 6.49 -2.32
N TYR A 29 4.15 7.08 -2.73
CA TYR A 29 4.08 7.89 -3.94
C TYR A 29 4.93 9.17 -3.85
N LYS A 30 4.85 9.89 -2.71
CA LYS A 30 5.69 11.08 -2.47
C LYS A 30 7.18 10.72 -2.52
N GLN A 31 7.54 9.59 -1.94
CA GLN A 31 8.92 9.10 -1.94
C GLN A 31 9.39 8.69 -3.34
N ALA A 32 8.54 8.04 -4.13
CA ALA A 32 8.83 7.70 -5.52
C ALA A 32 9.06 8.96 -6.37
N TYR A 33 8.23 10.00 -6.19
CA TYR A 33 8.41 11.29 -6.86
C TYR A 33 9.76 11.93 -6.51
N PHE A 34 10.10 12.00 -5.22
CA PHE A 34 11.37 12.57 -4.78
C PHE A 34 12.57 11.78 -5.32
N THR A 35 12.46 10.45 -5.34
CA THR A 35 13.49 9.55 -5.89
C THR A 35 13.69 9.78 -7.39
N TYR A 36 12.60 9.85 -8.16
CA TYR A 36 12.67 10.21 -9.58
C TYR A 36 13.35 11.57 -9.78
N TRP A 37 13.00 12.58 -8.98
CA TRP A 37 13.58 13.91 -9.09
C TRP A 37 15.10 13.91 -8.87
N MET A 38 15.60 13.13 -7.91
CA MET A 38 17.05 12.97 -7.68
C MET A 38 17.75 12.20 -8.82
N LEU A 39 17.06 11.24 -9.44
CA LEU A 39 17.60 10.44 -10.53
C LEU A 39 17.59 11.18 -11.87
N ALA A 40 16.60 12.05 -12.10
CA ALA A 40 16.31 12.68 -13.39
C ALA A 40 17.54 13.33 -14.08
N PRO A 41 18.46 14.03 -13.38
CA PRO A 41 19.65 14.60 -14.01
C PRO A 41 20.63 13.56 -14.57
N ASN A 42 20.59 12.33 -14.04
CA ASN A 42 21.47 11.22 -14.42
C ASN A 42 20.84 10.31 -15.47
N LEU A 43 19.57 10.52 -15.82
CA LEU A 43 18.89 9.76 -16.85
C LEU A 43 19.35 10.23 -18.23
N GLY A 44 19.64 9.27 -19.12
CA GLY A 44 19.93 9.58 -20.52
C GLY A 44 18.72 10.23 -21.20
N ARG A 45 18.95 11.01 -22.27
CA ARG A 45 17.88 11.70 -23.02
C ARG A 45 16.80 10.75 -23.57
N GLU A 46 17.16 9.50 -23.84
CA GLU A 46 16.27 8.45 -24.34
C GLU A 46 15.54 7.69 -23.22
N SER A 47 15.81 8.03 -21.94
CA SER A 47 15.18 7.35 -20.81
C SER A 47 13.68 7.61 -20.79
N LYS A 48 12.92 6.54 -20.61
CA LYS A 48 11.46 6.55 -20.47
C LYS A 48 10.99 6.26 -19.05
N ILE A 49 11.92 6.20 -18.09
CA ILE A 49 11.60 5.94 -16.69
C ILE A 49 10.67 7.05 -16.19
N THR A 50 9.56 6.67 -15.58
CA THR A 50 8.65 7.59 -14.92
C THR A 50 8.59 7.35 -13.41
N VAL A 51 7.82 8.18 -12.70
CA VAL A 51 7.55 7.98 -11.26
C VAL A 51 6.81 6.66 -11.04
N GLU A 52 5.91 6.31 -11.95
CA GLU A 52 5.11 5.08 -11.92
C GLU A 52 5.97 3.83 -12.01
N ASP A 53 7.08 3.87 -12.75
CA ASP A 53 8.04 2.74 -12.82
C ASP A 53 8.73 2.46 -11.48
N ILE A 54 8.82 3.48 -10.61
CA ILE A 54 9.37 3.36 -9.25
C ILE A 54 8.27 2.96 -8.27
N PHE A 55 7.08 3.57 -8.39
CA PHE A 55 5.97 3.39 -7.46
C PHE A 55 5.22 2.07 -7.64
N ASN A 56 4.86 1.72 -8.88
CA ASN A 56 3.98 0.58 -9.15
C ASN A 56 4.53 -0.75 -8.62
N PRO A 57 5.83 -1.09 -8.76
CA PRO A 57 6.37 -2.33 -8.22
C PRO A 57 6.18 -2.51 -6.70
N LEU A 58 6.11 -1.42 -5.93
CA LEU A 58 5.84 -1.47 -4.48
C LEU A 58 4.41 -1.88 -4.14
N HIS A 59 3.51 -1.80 -5.14
CA HIS A 59 2.08 -2.05 -5.00
C HIS A 59 1.54 -3.01 -6.06
N GLN A 60 2.41 -3.72 -6.80
CA GLN A 60 2.00 -4.69 -7.81
C GLN A 60 1.21 -5.83 -7.15
N ASP A 61 -0.02 -6.02 -7.63
CA ASP A 61 -0.99 -7.08 -7.33
C ASP A 61 -0.96 -7.72 -5.93
N MET A 62 -1.01 -6.87 -4.90
CA MET A 62 -1.61 -7.25 -3.60
C MET A 62 -3.14 -7.45 -3.71
N ALA A 63 -3.75 -7.15 -4.86
CA ALA A 63 -5.19 -7.27 -5.06
C ALA A 63 -5.67 -8.73 -5.04
N LYS A 64 -4.92 -9.65 -5.67
CA LYS A 64 -5.25 -11.09 -5.66
C LYS A 64 -5.05 -11.73 -4.30
N ASP A 65 -4.04 -11.30 -3.54
CA ASP A 65 -3.80 -11.83 -2.20
C ASP A 65 -4.77 -11.28 -1.17
N LYS A 66 -5.19 -10.01 -1.27
CA LYS A 66 -6.16 -9.42 -0.33
C LYS A 66 -7.57 -10.02 -0.42
N GLU A 67 -8.08 -10.32 -1.62
CA GLU A 67 -9.38 -11.01 -1.75
C GLU A 67 -9.31 -12.42 -1.16
N ARG A 68 -8.20 -13.12 -1.42
CA ARG A 68 -7.98 -14.48 -0.96
C ARG A 68 -7.79 -14.56 0.56
N GLU A 69 -7.01 -13.66 1.14
CA GLU A 69 -6.86 -13.51 2.60
C GLU A 69 -8.18 -13.15 3.27
N LYS A 70 -8.98 -12.26 2.65
CA LYS A 70 -10.30 -11.87 3.18
C LYS A 70 -11.28 -13.05 3.15
N GLU A 71 -11.30 -13.84 2.08
CA GLU A 71 -12.11 -15.06 1.98
C GLU A 71 -11.67 -16.14 2.98
N GLU A 72 -10.36 -16.34 3.16
CA GLU A 72 -9.82 -17.27 4.15
C GLU A 72 -10.15 -16.85 5.59
N LEU A 73 -10.11 -15.56 5.87
CA LEU A 73 -10.53 -15.01 7.17
C LEU A 73 -12.02 -15.21 7.42
N LEU A 74 -12.89 -14.87 6.45
CA LEU A 74 -14.34 -15.08 6.58
C LEU A 74 -14.68 -16.57 6.82
N ARG A 75 -14.02 -17.48 6.08
CA ARG A 75 -14.13 -18.92 6.32
C ARG A 75 -13.68 -19.34 7.72
N THR A 76 -12.55 -18.83 8.18
CA THR A 76 -11.98 -19.20 9.50
C THR A 76 -12.87 -18.74 10.65
N PHE A 77 -13.59 -17.62 10.48
CA PHE A 77 -14.47 -17.04 11.49
C PHE A 77 -15.96 -17.39 11.32
N ASN A 78 -16.33 -18.28 10.39
CA ASN A 78 -17.73 -18.68 10.11
C ASN A 78 -18.68 -17.49 9.87
N LEU A 79 -18.22 -16.48 9.13
CA LEU A 79 -19.01 -15.30 8.72
C LEU A 79 -19.39 -15.36 7.24
#